data_AF-H5XUH9-F1
#
_entry.id   AF-H5XUH9-F1
#
_cell.length_a   1.000
_cell.length_b   1.000
_cell.length_c   1.000
_cell.angle_alpha   90.00
_cell.angle_beta   90.00
_cell.angle_gamma   90.00
#
_symmetry.space_group_name_H-M   'P 1'
#
loop_
_entity.id
_entity.type
_entity.pdbx_description
1 polymer ?
#
loop_
_entity_poly.entity_id
_entity_poly.type
_entity_poly.pdbx_seq_one_letter_code
_entity_poly.pdbx_strand_id
1 'polypeptide(L)'
;MNNDFLLRIKDVTLCLIAANKYDILLGRLEIQKIIYLVDSMSAYLFVLSGKNGHQTYFYGPYDKNIQNALDALTIRDITETKDIKIVNKSITCNYCLTESGLAWTKNMLKESESICHRAKIADGVIYSLVKRNLLNQVKELVYAEPVYLNAKRHGYYYNLNIACENIGHSYLSLLEHYLRTNDNQMDINFATDMYIDYLSMRNEILLGSTGGNLNADKN
;
A
#
# COMPACT_ATOMS: atom_id res chain seq x y z
N MET A 1 6.24 -12.99 21.43
CA MET A 1 5.39 -12.95 20.23
C MET A 1 6.14 -12.16 19.16
N ASN A 2 6.09 -12.54 17.87
CA ASN A 2 6.83 -11.83 16.82
C ASN A 2 6.28 -10.39 16.68
N ASN A 3 7.11 -9.39 16.99
CA ASN A 3 6.72 -7.97 16.94
C ASN A 3 6.26 -7.54 15.54
N ASP A 4 6.76 -8.19 14.48
CA ASP A 4 6.43 -7.84 13.09
C ASP A 4 5.02 -8.33 12.73
N PHE A 5 4.62 -9.49 13.25
CA PHE A 5 3.27 -10.01 13.08
C PHE A 5 2.23 -9.11 13.76
N LEU A 6 2.52 -8.64 14.98
CA LEU A 6 1.66 -7.69 15.70
C LEU A 6 1.46 -6.38 14.94
N LEU A 7 2.52 -5.86 14.34
CA LEU A 7 2.42 -4.67 13.50
C LEU A 7 1.50 -4.93 12.30
N ARG A 8 1.65 -6.07 11.61
CA ARG A 8 0.78 -6.41 10.47
C ARG A 8 -0.69 -6.60 10.83
N ILE A 9 -1.00 -7.10 12.04
CA ILE A 9 -2.39 -7.09 12.55
C ILE A 9 -2.94 -5.66 12.58
N LYS A 10 -2.16 -4.70 13.09
CA LYS A 10 -2.57 -3.30 13.11
C LYS A 10 -2.72 -2.76 11.69
N ASP A 11 -1.76 -3.02 10.81
CA ASP A 11 -1.77 -2.53 9.43
C ASP A 11 -2.98 -3.01 8.62
N VAL A 12 -3.29 -4.30 8.69
CA VAL A 12 -4.49 -4.87 8.06
C VAL A 12 -5.74 -4.18 8.56
N THR A 13 -5.83 -3.97 9.87
CA THR A 13 -6.98 -3.34 10.51
C THR A 13 -7.10 -1.87 10.10
N LEU A 14 -5.99 -1.12 10.07
CA LEU A 14 -5.93 0.28 9.62
C LEU A 14 -6.31 0.43 8.14
N CYS A 15 -5.89 -0.53 7.30
CA CYS A 15 -6.28 -0.59 5.90
C CYS A 15 -7.80 -0.82 5.75
N LEU A 16 -8.37 -1.75 6.51
CA LEU A 16 -9.80 -2.07 6.43
C LEU A 16 -10.70 -0.97 7.03
N ILE A 17 -10.28 -0.28 8.10
CA ILE A 17 -11.07 0.85 8.61
C ILE A 17 -11.05 2.03 7.63
N ALA A 18 -9.93 2.27 6.95
CA ALA A 18 -9.84 3.30 5.92
C ALA A 18 -10.73 2.93 4.71
N ALA A 19 -10.67 1.68 4.24
CA ALA A 19 -11.55 1.14 3.21
C ALA A 19 -13.04 1.32 3.57
N ASN A 20 -13.41 1.02 4.81
CA ASN A 20 -14.78 1.16 5.30
C ASN A 20 -15.30 2.61 5.25
N LYS A 21 -14.45 3.64 5.39
CA LYS A 21 -14.89 5.04 5.28
C LYS A 21 -15.33 5.44 3.87
N TYR A 22 -14.86 4.70 2.87
CA TYR A 22 -15.15 4.96 1.46
C TYR A 22 -16.10 3.90 0.87
N ASP A 23 -16.76 3.09 1.72
CA ASP A 23 -17.69 2.03 1.34
C ASP A 23 -17.12 1.02 0.32
N ILE A 24 -15.80 0.76 0.40
CA ILE A 24 -15.13 -0.23 -0.44
C ILE A 24 -14.80 -1.50 0.35
N LEU A 25 -14.86 -2.63 -0.34
CA LEU A 25 -14.38 -3.91 0.17
C LEU A 25 -13.04 -4.24 -0.50
N LEU A 26 -12.09 -4.77 0.28
CA LEU A 26 -10.76 -5.09 -0.24
C LEU A 26 -10.55 -6.60 -0.25
N GLY A 27 -10.04 -7.11 -1.37
CA GLY A 27 -9.53 -8.46 -1.45
C GLY A 27 -8.13 -8.58 -0.83
N ARG A 28 -7.69 -9.82 -0.71
CA ARG A 28 -6.40 -10.17 -0.11
C ARG A 28 -5.20 -9.57 -0.83
N LEU A 29 -5.29 -9.45 -2.16
CA LEU A 29 -4.23 -8.86 -2.98
C LEU A 29 -4.21 -7.35 -2.82
N GLU A 30 -5.36 -6.69 -2.84
CA GLU A 30 -5.49 -5.24 -2.65
C GLU A 30 -4.94 -4.83 -1.28
N ILE A 31 -5.32 -5.53 -0.20
CA ILE A 31 -4.80 -5.28 1.16
C ILE A 31 -3.26 -5.35 1.17
N GLN A 32 -2.68 -6.39 0.55
CA GLN A 32 -1.23 -6.56 0.46
C GLN A 32 -0.55 -5.38 -0.25
N LYS A 33 -1.15 -4.87 -1.33
CA LYS A 33 -0.56 -3.78 -2.14
C LYS A 33 -0.73 -2.42 -1.49
N ILE A 34 -1.90 -2.17 -0.93
CA ILE A 34 -2.16 -0.93 -0.19
C ILE A 34 -1.21 -0.82 1.00
N ILE A 35 -1.03 -1.89 1.79
CA ILE A 35 -0.08 -1.86 2.92
C ILE A 35 1.36 -1.63 2.44
N TYR A 36 1.76 -2.18 1.29
CA TYR A 36 3.06 -1.86 0.69
C TYR A 36 3.22 -0.37 0.34
N LEU A 37 2.19 0.25 -0.25
CA LEU A 37 2.19 1.69 -0.54
C LEU A 37 2.23 2.52 0.76
N VAL A 38 1.50 2.09 1.79
CA VAL A 38 1.55 2.71 3.12
C VAL A 38 2.93 2.60 3.75
N ASP A 39 3.60 1.45 3.64
CA ASP A 39 4.98 1.28 4.11
C ASP A 39 5.95 2.21 3.36
N SER A 40 5.79 2.30 2.05
CA SER A 40 6.62 3.17 1.19
C SER A 40 6.43 4.64 1.55
N MET A 41 5.19 5.08 1.76
CA MET A 41 4.88 6.44 2.23
C MET A 41 5.35 6.70 3.67
N SER A 42 5.23 5.70 4.56
CA SER A 42 5.68 5.82 5.94
C SER A 42 7.20 5.98 6.04
N ALA A 43 7.95 5.28 5.18
CA ALA A 43 9.40 5.44 5.08
C ALA A 43 9.76 6.87 4.64
N TYR A 44 9.05 7.42 3.66
CA TYR A 44 9.25 8.80 3.21
C TYR A 44 8.93 9.84 4.30
N LEU A 45 7.79 9.72 4.97
CA LEU A 45 7.36 10.67 6.01
C LEU A 45 8.14 10.52 7.33
N PHE A 46 9.19 9.69 7.36
CA PHE A 46 9.94 9.31 8.57
C PHE A 46 9.05 8.82 9.72
N VAL A 47 7.85 8.34 9.41
CA VAL A 47 6.95 7.68 10.35
C VAL A 47 7.48 6.25 10.48
N LEU A 48 8.58 6.11 11.24
CA LEU A 48 9.32 4.88 11.47
C LEU A 48 8.47 3.84 12.21
N SER A 49 7.61 3.20 11.44
CA SER A 49 6.99 1.91 11.73
C SER A 49 7.15 0.95 10.55
N GLY A 50 7.59 1.41 9.37
CA GLY A 50 7.89 0.56 8.22
C GLY A 50 9.10 -0.33 8.49
N LYS A 51 8.86 -1.60 8.83
CA LYS A 51 9.91 -2.61 8.94
C LYS A 51 10.02 -3.42 7.65
N ASN A 52 11.23 -3.92 7.41
CA ASN A 52 11.52 -4.89 6.35
C ASN A 52 10.63 -6.13 6.53
N GLY A 53 9.75 -6.39 5.56
CA GLY A 53 8.86 -7.55 5.58
C GLY A 53 8.36 -7.96 4.20
N HIS A 54 8.37 -7.01 3.25
CA HIS A 54 8.01 -7.29 1.88
C HIS A 54 9.17 -7.90 1.11
N GLN A 55 8.83 -8.84 0.24
CA GLN A 55 9.72 -9.50 -0.71
C GLN A 55 9.14 -9.39 -2.12
N THR A 56 10.00 -9.52 -3.13
CA THR A 56 9.54 -9.66 -4.51
C THR A 56 8.75 -10.96 -4.70
N TYR A 57 7.62 -10.90 -5.41
CA TYR A 57 6.81 -12.09 -5.69
C TYR A 57 6.07 -11.97 -7.04
N PHE A 58 5.46 -13.08 -7.49
CA PHE A 58 4.79 -13.21 -8.79
C PHE A 58 3.80 -12.09 -9.11
N TYR A 59 3.06 -11.63 -8.09
CA TYR A 59 2.04 -10.59 -8.24
C TYR A 59 2.43 -9.27 -7.57
N GLY A 60 3.73 -8.96 -7.44
CA GLY A 60 4.20 -7.74 -6.80
C GLY A 60 4.83 -7.99 -5.42
N PRO A 61 5.01 -6.95 -4.59
CA PRO A 61 5.53 -7.08 -3.22
C PRO A 61 4.64 -7.98 -2.35
N TYR A 62 5.23 -8.85 -1.55
CA TYR A 62 4.55 -9.84 -0.72
C TYR A 62 5.14 -9.91 0.69
N ASP A 63 4.28 -10.02 1.70
CA ASP A 63 4.61 -10.17 3.10
C ASP A 63 3.66 -11.19 3.71
N LYS A 64 4.21 -12.36 4.09
CA LYS A 64 3.44 -13.46 4.68
C LYS A 64 2.73 -13.06 5.98
N ASN A 65 3.26 -12.10 6.73
CA ASN A 65 2.67 -11.71 8.00
C ASN A 65 1.39 -10.91 7.80
N ILE A 66 1.21 -10.22 6.67
CA ILE A 66 -0.05 -9.55 6.31
C ILE A 66 -1.14 -10.60 6.08
N GLN A 67 -0.81 -11.67 5.37
CA GLN A 67 -1.71 -12.78 5.09
C GLN A 67 -2.14 -13.47 6.39
N ASN A 68 -1.16 -13.85 7.20
CA ASN A 68 -1.40 -14.46 8.51
C ASN A 68 -2.18 -13.53 9.45
N ALA A 69 -1.95 -12.22 9.36
CA ALA A 69 -2.65 -11.24 10.19
C ALA A 69 -4.13 -11.15 9.83
N LEU A 70 -4.45 -11.13 8.53
CA LEU A 70 -5.82 -11.16 8.04
C LEU A 70 -6.55 -12.44 8.47
N ASP A 71 -5.88 -13.59 8.38
CA ASP A 71 -6.44 -14.87 8.85
C ASP A 71 -6.67 -14.87 10.35
N ALA A 72 -5.71 -14.38 11.15
CA ALA A 72 -5.85 -14.29 12.59
C ALA A 72 -6.96 -13.32 13.02
N LEU A 73 -7.13 -12.19 12.32
CA LEU A 73 -8.22 -11.24 12.57
C LEU A 73 -9.59 -11.87 12.25
N THR A 74 -9.66 -12.66 11.18
CA THR A 74 -10.90 -13.35 10.78
C THR A 74 -11.28 -14.43 11.78
N ILE A 75 -10.32 -15.26 12.21
CA ILE A 75 -10.53 -16.29 13.25
C ILE A 75 -11.00 -15.67 14.58
N ARG A 76 -10.59 -14.43 14.86
CA ARG A 76 -10.95 -13.69 16.09
C ARG A 76 -12.21 -12.84 15.96
N ASP A 77 -12.95 -12.97 14.85
CA ASP A 77 -14.17 -12.19 14.60
C ASP A 77 -13.95 -10.67 14.59
N ILE A 78 -12.74 -10.23 14.25
CA ILE A 78 -12.40 -8.81 14.06
C ILE A 78 -12.66 -8.39 12.62
N THR A 79 -12.47 -9.32 11.69
CA THR A 79 -12.77 -9.14 10.26
C THR A 79 -13.72 -10.24 9.79
N GLU A 80 -14.55 -9.92 8.81
CA GLU A 80 -15.41 -10.89 8.15
C GLU A 80 -15.16 -10.92 6.64
N THR A 81 -15.58 -12.01 5.99
CA THR A 81 -15.48 -12.18 4.54
C THR A 81 -16.81 -11.87 3.88
N LYS A 82 -16.76 -11.16 2.75
CA LYS A 82 -17.88 -10.82 1.87
C LYS A 82 -17.57 -11.27 0.44
N ASP A 83 -18.60 -11.32 -0.41
CA ASP A 83 -18.50 -11.59 -1.84
C ASP A 83 -17.66 -12.82 -2.22
N ILE A 84 -17.88 -13.93 -1.53
CA ILE A 84 -17.17 -15.19 -1.80
C ILE A 84 -17.56 -15.68 -3.20
N LYS A 85 -16.58 -15.77 -4.10
CA LYS A 85 -16.71 -16.29 -5.45
C LYS A 85 -15.73 -17.44 -5.65
N ILE A 86 -16.15 -18.45 -6.40
CA ILE A 86 -15.31 -19.60 -6.79
C ILE A 86 -15.08 -19.52 -8.29
N VAL A 87 -13.85 -19.27 -8.72
CA VAL A 87 -13.45 -19.15 -10.13
C VAL A 87 -12.26 -20.05 -10.37
N ASN A 88 -12.35 -20.97 -11.35
CA ASN A 88 -11.25 -21.87 -11.73
C ASN A 88 -10.59 -22.60 -10.55
N LYS A 89 -11.39 -23.19 -9.65
CA LYS A 89 -10.96 -23.86 -8.41
C LYS A 89 -10.23 -22.96 -7.40
N SER A 90 -10.25 -21.64 -7.63
CA SER A 90 -9.74 -20.64 -6.69
C SER A 90 -10.89 -19.93 -6.00
N ILE A 91 -10.75 -19.69 -4.70
CA ILE A 91 -11.70 -18.92 -3.91
C ILE A 91 -11.20 -17.48 -3.85
N THR A 92 -12.05 -16.53 -4.24
CA THR A 92 -11.80 -15.10 -4.09
C THR A 92 -12.86 -14.53 -3.16
N CYS A 93 -12.46 -13.72 -2.20
CA CYS A 93 -13.37 -13.03 -1.30
C CYS A 93 -12.81 -11.65 -0.96
N ASN A 94 -13.71 -10.79 -0.48
CA ASN A 94 -13.37 -9.48 0.04
C ASN A 94 -13.49 -9.49 1.57
N TYR A 95 -12.87 -8.51 2.21
CA TYR A 95 -12.80 -8.40 3.66
C TYR A 95 -13.30 -7.03 4.12
N CYS A 96 -13.97 -7.01 5.27
CA CYS A 96 -14.32 -5.80 6.01
C CYS A 96 -14.18 -6.04 7.52
N LEU A 97 -14.22 -4.97 8.32
CA LEU A 97 -14.27 -5.08 9.77
C LEU A 97 -15.68 -5.47 10.22
N THR A 98 -15.76 -6.31 11.24
CA THR A 98 -17.00 -6.55 11.99
C THR A 98 -17.29 -5.36 12.91
N GLU A 99 -18.46 -5.33 13.56
CA GLU A 99 -18.75 -4.34 14.61
C GLU A 99 -17.71 -4.39 15.76
N SER A 100 -17.37 -5.61 16.20
CA SER A 100 -16.31 -5.85 17.19
C SER A 100 -14.96 -5.31 16.71
N GLY A 101 -14.62 -5.52 15.44
CA GLY A 101 -13.40 -5.00 14.87
C GLY A 101 -13.37 -3.49 14.74
N LEU A 102 -14.49 -2.86 14.38
CA LEU A 102 -14.61 -1.40 14.38
C LEU A 102 -14.41 -0.82 15.79
N ALA A 103 -15.04 -1.41 16.80
CA ALA A 103 -14.87 -0.99 18.19
C ALA A 103 -13.41 -1.15 18.67
N TRP A 104 -12.80 -2.30 18.39
CA TRP A 104 -11.41 -2.57 18.74
C TRP A 104 -10.45 -1.59 18.05
N THR A 105 -10.65 -1.32 16.76
CA THR A 105 -9.83 -0.37 16.00
C THR A 105 -9.92 1.05 16.56
N LYS A 106 -11.13 1.49 16.94
CA LYS A 106 -11.33 2.80 17.58
C LYS A 106 -10.58 2.91 18.90
N ASN A 107 -10.48 1.83 19.68
CA ASN A 107 -9.70 1.82 20.91
C ASN A 107 -8.20 1.84 20.61
N MET A 108 -7.73 1.02 19.67
CA MET A 108 -6.33 0.99 19.23
C MET A 108 -5.83 2.37 18.76
N LEU A 109 -6.66 3.13 18.05
CA LEU A 109 -6.32 4.48 17.60
C LEU A 109 -6.11 5.46 18.77
N LYS A 110 -6.82 5.29 19.89
CA LYS A 110 -6.68 6.16 21.08
C LYS A 110 -5.41 5.90 21.86
N GLU A 111 -4.81 4.72 21.72
CA GLU A 111 -3.67 4.29 22.53
C GLU A 111 -2.32 4.80 22.03
N SER A 112 -2.22 5.26 20.78
CA SER A 112 -0.92 5.64 20.21
C SER A 112 -1.00 6.63 19.05
N GLU A 113 -0.24 7.72 19.18
CA GLU A 113 -0.11 8.74 18.15
C GLU A 113 0.54 8.21 16.86
N SER A 114 1.48 7.27 16.96
CA SER A 114 2.12 6.67 15.78
C SER A 114 1.15 5.81 14.98
N ILE A 115 0.24 5.10 15.67
CA ILE A 115 -0.86 4.37 15.03
C ILE A 115 -1.81 5.35 14.35
N CYS A 116 -2.15 6.47 14.99
CA CYS A 116 -2.95 7.52 14.37
C CYS A 116 -2.32 8.09 13.10
N HIS A 117 -1.01 8.38 13.11
CA HIS A 117 -0.30 8.86 11.93
C HIS A 117 -0.34 7.83 10.80
N ARG A 118 -0.07 6.56 11.11
CA ARG A 118 -0.13 5.48 10.13
C ARG A 118 -1.54 5.27 9.57
N ALA A 119 -2.57 5.45 10.39
CA ALA A 119 -3.96 5.42 9.97
C ALA A 119 -4.27 6.55 8.98
N LYS A 120 -3.75 7.76 9.19
CA LYS A 120 -3.87 8.88 8.25
C LYS A 120 -3.19 8.57 6.91
N ILE A 121 -2.03 7.91 6.92
CA ILE A 121 -1.35 7.49 5.68
C ILE A 121 -2.19 6.45 4.94
N ALA A 122 -2.72 5.44 5.64
CA ALA A 122 -3.62 4.45 5.04
C ALA A 122 -4.88 5.09 4.45
N ASP A 123 -5.48 6.02 5.18
CA ASP A 123 -6.62 6.82 4.73
C ASP A 123 -6.30 7.61 3.46
N GLY A 124 -5.19 8.35 3.46
CA GLY A 124 -4.73 9.14 2.32
C GLY A 124 -4.47 8.28 1.08
N VAL A 125 -3.78 7.15 1.23
CA VAL A 125 -3.53 6.21 0.11
C VAL A 125 -4.84 5.69 -0.47
N ILE A 126 -5.77 5.20 0.37
CA ILE A 126 -7.05 4.67 -0.10
C ILE A 126 -7.90 5.77 -0.73
N TYR A 127 -7.98 6.94 -0.10
CA TYR A 127 -8.66 8.11 -0.66
C TYR A 127 -8.14 8.46 -2.05
N SER A 128 -6.82 8.57 -2.21
CA SER A 128 -6.19 8.92 -3.47
C SER A 128 -6.50 7.90 -4.56
N LEU A 129 -6.53 6.60 -4.22
CA LEU A 129 -6.90 5.51 -5.14
C LEU A 129 -8.39 5.55 -5.52
N VAL A 130 -9.28 5.73 -4.55
CA VAL A 130 -10.74 5.79 -4.79
C VAL A 130 -11.09 6.99 -5.66
N LYS A 131 -10.59 8.18 -5.31
CA LYS A 131 -10.85 9.44 -6.03
C LYS A 131 -10.47 9.37 -7.51
N ARG A 132 -9.44 8.58 -7.85
CA ARG A 132 -8.92 8.41 -9.21
C ARG A 132 -9.41 7.14 -9.90
N ASN A 133 -10.26 6.34 -9.24
CA ASN A 133 -10.71 5.03 -9.71
C ASN A 133 -9.55 4.07 -10.06
N LEU A 134 -8.53 4.03 -9.19
CA LEU A 134 -7.28 3.27 -9.39
C LEU A 134 -7.17 2.02 -8.52
N LEU A 135 -8.20 1.65 -7.75
CA LEU A 135 -8.16 0.45 -6.89
C LEU A 135 -7.87 -0.83 -7.70
N ASN A 136 -8.48 -0.96 -8.87
CA ASN A 136 -8.23 -2.08 -9.80
C ASN A 136 -6.82 -2.05 -10.43
N GLN A 137 -6.12 -0.92 -10.33
CA GLN A 137 -4.78 -0.69 -10.86
C GLN A 137 -3.71 -0.65 -9.76
N VAL A 138 -4.07 -0.98 -8.50
CA VAL A 138 -3.12 -0.90 -7.37
C VAL A 138 -1.90 -1.81 -7.58
N LYS A 139 -2.09 -2.92 -8.31
CA LYS A 139 -0.99 -3.83 -8.67
C LYS A 139 0.00 -3.12 -9.61
N GLU A 140 -0.48 -2.41 -10.61
CA GLU A 140 0.32 -1.68 -11.59
C GLU A 140 1.11 -0.57 -10.88
N LEU A 141 0.49 0.15 -9.94
CA LEU A 141 1.15 1.18 -9.15
C LEU A 141 2.32 0.62 -8.31
N VAL A 142 2.14 -0.53 -7.64
CA VAL A 142 3.26 -1.14 -6.89
C VAL A 142 4.35 -1.70 -7.81
N TYR A 143 4.05 -1.99 -9.08
CA TYR A 143 5.06 -2.39 -10.07
C TYR A 143 5.87 -1.19 -10.59
N ALA A 144 5.27 0.00 -10.59
CA ALA A 144 5.92 1.26 -10.95
C ALA A 144 6.76 1.86 -9.79
N GLU A 145 6.54 1.36 -8.57
CA GLU A 145 7.25 1.81 -7.37
C GLU A 145 8.76 1.51 -7.48
N PRO A 146 9.64 2.51 -7.29
CA PRO A 146 11.09 2.39 -7.51
C PRO A 146 11.80 1.26 -6.76
N VAL A 147 11.49 1.04 -5.47
CA VAL A 147 12.15 -0.01 -4.67
C VAL A 147 11.81 -1.39 -5.25
N TYR A 148 10.53 -1.64 -5.51
CA TYR A 148 10.10 -2.91 -6.11
C TYR A 148 10.67 -3.08 -7.52
N LEU A 149 10.63 -2.04 -8.35
CA LEU A 149 11.12 -2.08 -9.73
C LEU A 149 12.61 -2.43 -9.81
N ASN A 150 13.42 -1.94 -8.87
CA ASN A 150 14.84 -2.26 -8.79
C ASN A 150 15.05 -3.68 -8.25
N ALA A 151 14.34 -4.04 -7.19
CA ALA A 151 14.48 -5.33 -6.53
C ALA A 151 14.04 -6.51 -7.41
N LYS A 152 12.96 -6.37 -8.19
CA LYS A 152 12.40 -7.47 -9.02
C LYS A 152 13.39 -8.08 -10.01
N ARG A 153 14.45 -7.34 -10.38
CA ARG A 153 15.54 -7.80 -11.24
C ARG A 153 16.36 -8.93 -10.63
N HIS A 154 16.32 -9.08 -9.31
CA HIS A 154 17.01 -10.12 -8.55
C HIS A 154 16.18 -11.41 -8.42
N GLY A 155 15.01 -11.50 -9.06
CA GLY A 155 14.12 -12.65 -8.99
C GLY A 155 13.11 -12.57 -7.85
N TYR A 156 12.54 -13.71 -7.48
CA TYR A 156 11.54 -13.84 -6.42
C TYR A 156 12.19 -13.99 -5.04
N TYR A 157 11.44 -13.63 -3.99
CA TYR A 157 11.84 -13.70 -2.59
C TYR A 157 13.00 -12.77 -2.20
N TYR A 158 13.31 -11.77 -3.04
CA TYR A 158 14.29 -10.75 -2.72
C TYR A 158 13.69 -9.72 -1.75
N ASN A 159 14.37 -9.45 -0.64
CA ASN A 159 13.88 -8.52 0.39
C ASN A 159 13.85 -7.08 -0.13
N LEU A 160 12.74 -6.39 0.10
CA LEU A 160 12.57 -4.99 -0.26
C LEU A 160 13.06 -4.10 0.88
N ASN A 161 14.09 -3.30 0.61
CA ASN A 161 14.56 -2.29 1.54
C ASN A 161 13.80 -0.97 1.30
N ILE A 162 12.61 -0.88 1.87
CA ILE A 162 11.70 0.28 1.69
C ILE A 162 12.29 1.55 2.33
N ALA A 163 13.14 1.39 3.35
CA ALA A 163 13.82 2.50 4.03
C ALA A 163 14.95 3.13 3.19
N CYS A 164 15.31 2.55 2.05
CA CYS A 164 16.31 3.12 1.17
C CYS A 164 15.73 4.29 0.37
N GLU A 165 16.38 5.46 0.49
CA GLU A 165 16.08 6.61 -0.36
C GLU A 165 16.09 6.21 -1.83
N ASN A 166 15.08 6.65 -2.55
CA ASN A 166 14.92 6.35 -3.97
C ASN A 166 14.32 7.56 -4.69
N ILE A 167 14.18 7.48 -6.00
CA ILE A 167 13.68 8.60 -6.82
C ILE A 167 12.26 9.08 -6.44
N GLY A 168 11.44 8.24 -5.78
CA GLY A 168 10.16 8.65 -5.20
C GLY A 168 10.34 9.52 -3.95
N HIS A 169 11.32 9.20 -3.10
CA HIS A 169 11.71 10.06 -1.97
C HIS A 169 12.21 11.40 -2.49
N SER A 170 13.11 11.42 -3.49
CA SER A 170 13.62 12.66 -4.07
C SER A 170 12.51 13.55 -4.64
N TYR A 171 11.51 12.95 -5.29
CA TYR A 171 10.35 13.68 -5.83
C TYR A 171 9.54 14.36 -4.71
N LEU A 172 9.18 13.61 -3.66
CA LEU A 172 8.38 14.18 -2.58
C LEU A 172 9.19 15.19 -1.73
N SER A 173 10.48 14.95 -1.49
CA SER A 173 11.37 15.91 -0.83
C SER A 173 11.48 17.24 -1.59
N LEU A 174 11.48 17.21 -2.92
CA LEU A 174 11.47 18.43 -3.74
C LEU A 174 10.16 19.21 -3.55
N LEU A 175 9.01 18.52 -3.53
CA LEU A 175 7.72 19.15 -3.27
C LEU A 175 7.63 19.73 -1.87
N GLU A 176 8.09 19.00 -0.87
CA GLU A 176 8.15 19.48 0.50
C GLU A 176 9.03 20.74 0.62
N HIS A 177 10.20 20.74 -0.01
CA HIS A 177 11.08 21.90 -0.05
C HIS A 177 10.36 23.11 -0.67
N TYR A 178 9.74 22.92 -1.84
CA TYR A 178 9.00 23.98 -2.52
C TYR A 178 7.85 24.55 -1.66
N LEU A 179 7.07 23.70 -1.00
CA LEU A 179 5.98 24.14 -0.13
C LEU A 179 6.49 24.95 1.06
N ARG A 180 7.56 24.47 1.72
CA ARG A 180 8.18 25.16 2.86
C ARG A 180 8.70 26.55 2.48
N THR A 181 9.26 26.71 1.28
CA THR A 181 9.72 28.02 0.77
C THR A 181 8.57 29.00 0.55
N ASN A 182 7.33 28.52 0.45
CA ASN A 182 6.12 29.32 0.23
C ASN A 182 5.23 29.39 1.48
N ASP A 183 5.79 29.21 2.68
CA ASP A 183 5.07 29.19 3.98
C ASP A 183 3.91 28.17 4.05
N ASN A 184 3.93 27.16 3.19
CA ASN A 184 2.95 26.07 3.19
C ASN A 184 3.54 24.82 3.86
N GLN A 185 2.69 24.06 4.54
CA GLN A 185 3.06 22.75 5.08
C GLN A 185 2.48 21.64 4.24
N MET A 186 3.29 20.60 4.01
CA MET A 186 2.83 19.40 3.34
C MET A 186 2.05 18.54 4.34
N ASP A 187 0.75 18.41 4.13
CA ASP A 187 -0.05 17.44 4.88
C ASP A 187 0.01 16.03 4.28
N ILE A 188 -0.43 15.04 5.06
CA ILE A 188 -0.39 13.62 4.65
C ILE A 188 -1.23 13.36 3.40
N ASN A 189 -2.39 13.98 3.27
CA ASN A 189 -3.30 13.74 2.14
C ASN A 189 -2.70 14.29 0.85
N PHE A 190 -2.10 15.48 0.91
CA PHE A 190 -1.36 16.04 -0.22
C PHE A 190 -0.18 15.14 -0.59
N ALA A 191 0.61 14.68 0.39
CA ALA A 191 1.74 13.79 0.14
C ALA A 191 1.31 12.47 -0.51
N THR A 192 0.23 11.84 -0.02
CA THR A 192 -0.31 10.60 -0.63
C THR A 192 -0.87 10.85 -2.02
N ASP A 193 -1.57 11.96 -2.26
CA ASP A 193 -2.06 12.33 -3.59
C ASP A 193 -0.90 12.47 -4.58
N MET A 194 0.14 13.24 -4.23
CA MET A 194 1.31 13.45 -5.08
C MET A 194 2.08 12.15 -5.33
N TYR A 195 2.16 11.26 -4.35
CA TYR A 195 2.81 9.98 -4.51
C TYR A 195 2.04 9.05 -5.45
N ILE A 196 0.71 8.98 -5.34
CA ILE A 196 -0.11 8.18 -6.26
C ILE A 196 -0.05 8.75 -7.69
N ASP A 197 -0.05 10.07 -7.85
CA ASP A 197 0.12 10.71 -9.16
C ASP A 197 1.49 10.39 -9.76
N TYR A 198 2.54 10.46 -8.95
CA TYR A 198 3.89 10.07 -9.34
C TYR A 198 3.98 8.60 -9.81
N LEU A 199 3.39 7.67 -9.06
CA LEU A 199 3.38 6.25 -9.44
C LEU A 199 2.56 6.00 -10.71
N SER A 200 1.45 6.72 -10.89
CA SER A 200 0.60 6.63 -12.09
C SER A 200 1.38 7.10 -13.32
N MET A 201 2.01 8.29 -13.26
CA MET A 201 2.86 8.81 -14.32
C MET A 201 4.01 7.86 -14.65
N ARG A 202 4.65 7.27 -13.63
CA ARG A 202 5.70 6.27 -13.85
C ARG A 202 5.18 5.02 -14.55
N ASN A 203 4.03 4.53 -14.15
CA ASN A 203 3.42 3.37 -14.78
C ASN A 203 3.18 3.63 -16.27
N GLU A 204 2.64 4.80 -16.62
CA GLU A 204 2.45 5.23 -18.02
C GLU A 204 3.76 5.27 -18.80
N ILE A 205 4.82 5.86 -18.23
CA ILE A 205 6.15 5.91 -18.87
C ILE A 205 6.72 4.50 -19.07
N LEU A 206 6.59 3.62 -18.08
CA LEU A 206 7.08 2.24 -18.15
C LEU A 206 6.31 1.42 -19.19
N LEU A 207 5.02 1.66 -19.36
CA LEU A 207 4.21 1.01 -20.40
C LEU A 207 4.52 1.59 -21.79
N GLY A 208 4.62 2.91 -21.92
CA GLY A 208 4.96 3.59 -23.17
C GLY A 208 6.35 3.23 -23.71
N SER A 209 7.32 2.99 -22.82
CA SER A 209 8.67 2.55 -23.20
C SER A 209 8.75 1.09 -23.68
N THR A 210 7.72 0.27 -23.43
CA THR A 210 7.63 -1.10 -23.98
C THR A 210 7.01 -1.20 -25.38
N GLY A 211 6.43 -0.10 -25.91
CA GLY A 211 5.79 -0.05 -27.24
C GLY A 211 6.68 0.46 -28.38
N GLY A 212 7.93 0.86 -28.10
CA GLY A 212 8.77 1.62 -29.04
C GLY A 212 9.83 0.84 -29.83
N ASN A 213 9.76 -0.49 -29.93
CA ASN A 213 10.83 -1.29 -30.56
C ASN A 213 10.36 -2.46 -31.44
N LEU A 214 9.33 -2.24 -32.26
CA LEU A 214 8.90 -3.23 -33.27
C LEU A 214 8.81 -2.72 -34.72
N ASN A 215 9.21 -1.47 -35.00
CA ASN A 215 9.19 -0.91 -36.36
C ASN A 215 10.49 -0.17 -36.72
N ALA A 216 11.63 -0.81 -36.52
CA ALA A 216 12.86 -0.42 -37.19
C ALA A 216 13.56 -1.70 -37.68
N ASP A 217 13.95 -1.68 -38.96
CA ASP A 217 14.75 -2.68 -39.66
C ASP A 217 14.00 -3.91 -40.21
N LYS A 218 12.99 -3.61 -41.03
CA LYS A 218 12.78 -4.33 -42.31
C LYS A 218 12.65 -3.30 -43.43
N ASN A 219 13.79 -2.86 -43.96
CA ASN A 219 13.93 -2.38 -45.33
C ASN A 219 14.88 -3.33 -46.04
#